data_AF-A0A1X7T683-F1
#
_entry.id   AF-A0A1X7T683-F1
#
_cell.length_a   1.000
_cell.length_b   1.000
_cell.length_c   1.000
_cell.angle_alpha   90.00
_cell.angle_beta   90.00
_cell.angle_gamma   90.00
#
_symmetry.space_group_name_H-M   'P 1'
#
loop_
_entity.id
_entity.type
_entity.pdbx_description
1 polymer ?
#
loop_
_entity_poly.entity_id
_entity_poly.type
_entity_poly.pdbx_seq_one_letter_code
_entity_poly.pdbx_strand_id
1 'polypeptide(L)'
;MTSDSLLYTSSVLEETYNPTWRSLTFQYEKFGDSVTINKFKIKVWLITGESKEEMMCFEKIVDLSTYRFMGVSIGRLDNLNYPSNSVVVATAEGYYCNTEVGGLPRSPHFSRTNQLVEYLPRNSLIEVSKSEVGESCSLEYLNKMLDQQQRLTSLREKVKTQKAEIQATRLKMAGSLKKKEQLSRLKVRVELLKQQLAEKREIFEKENRKLVKLQGSLNEREATLKNGKSDLLKSQSNFDEDHLMFLQRRDQLIKTQRQLYLRQRTLISELSQTFCIQQMNDAYTICDVTLPNGDPLETGKDSLPYSRKF
;
A
#
# COMPACT_ATOMS: atom_id res chain seq x y z
N MET A 1 -26.29 -28.08 41.17
CA MET A 1 -25.24 -27.34 40.45
C MET A 1 -24.79 -26.20 41.34
N THR A 2 -23.64 -26.34 41.98
CA THR A 2 -23.03 -25.30 42.82
C THR A 2 -22.39 -24.28 41.89
N SER A 3 -23.15 -23.24 41.54
CA SER A 3 -22.62 -22.09 40.82
C SER A 3 -21.62 -21.39 41.75
N ASP A 4 -20.32 -21.69 41.60
CA ASP A 4 -19.21 -20.95 42.23
C ASP A 4 -19.05 -19.56 41.54
N SER A 5 -20.16 -18.85 41.41
CA SER A 5 -20.23 -17.52 40.85
C SER A 5 -19.85 -16.53 41.94
N LEU A 6 -18.73 -15.84 41.72
CA LEU A 6 -18.23 -14.80 42.61
C LEU A 6 -19.25 -13.65 42.69
N LEU A 7 -20.00 -13.63 43.79
CA LEU A 7 -21.08 -12.68 44.02
C LEU A 7 -20.56 -11.26 44.23
N TYR A 8 -19.40 -11.13 44.86
CA TYR A 8 -18.73 -9.87 45.17
C TYR A 8 -17.27 -10.12 45.56
N THR A 9 -16.38 -9.18 45.23
CA THR A 9 -15.01 -9.10 45.76
C THR A 9 -14.77 -7.68 46.19
N SER A 10 -14.40 -7.48 47.45
CA SER A 10 -14.03 -6.16 47.97
C SER A 10 -12.66 -5.74 47.46
N SER A 11 -12.40 -4.43 47.47
CA SER A 11 -11.03 -3.90 47.34
C SER A 11 -10.14 -4.40 48.49
N VAL A 12 -8.85 -4.55 48.20
CA VAL A 12 -7.82 -4.80 49.23
C VAL A 12 -7.70 -3.55 50.10
N LEU A 13 -7.72 -3.72 51.42
CA LEU A 13 -7.52 -2.65 52.39
C LEU A 13 -6.10 -2.80 52.96
N GLU A 14 -5.27 -1.78 52.77
CA GLU A 14 -3.86 -1.78 53.20
C GLU A 14 -3.73 -1.15 54.59
N GLU A 15 -2.85 -1.70 55.44
CA GLU A 15 -2.43 -1.15 56.74
C GLU A 15 -3.55 -0.91 57.79
N THR A 16 -4.65 -1.66 57.74
CA THR A 16 -5.75 -1.52 58.71
C THR A 16 -5.85 -2.71 59.68
N TYR A 17 -5.73 -2.45 60.99
CA TYR A 17 -6.02 -3.43 62.05
C TYR A 17 -7.53 -3.69 62.26
N ASN A 18 -8.39 -2.77 61.81
CA ASN A 18 -9.85 -2.90 61.84
C ASN A 18 -10.44 -2.53 60.46
N PRO A 19 -10.43 -3.46 59.50
CA PRO A 19 -10.88 -3.18 58.13
C PRO A 19 -12.37 -2.83 58.12
N THR A 20 -12.71 -1.71 57.49
CA THR A 20 -14.11 -1.31 57.22
C THR A 20 -14.37 -1.47 55.73
N TRP A 21 -15.21 -2.43 55.35
CA TRP A 21 -15.56 -2.67 53.95
C TRP A 21 -16.75 -1.81 53.50
N ARG A 22 -16.78 -1.50 52.20
CA ARG A 22 -17.94 -0.84 51.58
C ARG A 22 -19.17 -1.73 51.68
N SER A 23 -20.34 -1.12 51.87
CA SER A 23 -21.63 -1.82 51.86
C SER A 23 -21.77 -2.69 50.60
N LEU A 24 -22.13 -3.95 50.79
CA LEU A 24 -22.29 -4.92 49.71
C LEU A 24 -23.42 -4.48 48.78
N THR A 25 -23.09 -4.23 47.50
CA THR A 25 -24.09 -3.98 46.46
C THR A 25 -24.08 -5.19 45.53
N PHE A 26 -25.10 -6.04 45.62
CA PHE A 26 -25.20 -7.24 44.79
C PHE A 26 -25.44 -6.86 43.33
N GLN A 27 -24.58 -7.37 42.43
CA GLN A 27 -24.78 -7.23 40.98
C GLN A 27 -25.75 -8.31 40.49
N TYR A 28 -27.06 -8.08 40.70
CA TYR A 28 -28.12 -9.03 40.31
C TYR A 28 -28.18 -9.31 38.79
N GLU A 29 -27.58 -8.46 37.95
CA GLU A 29 -27.54 -8.62 36.48
C GLU A 29 -26.92 -9.95 36.03
N LYS A 30 -26.08 -10.59 36.85
CA LYS A 30 -25.41 -11.86 36.50
C LYS A 30 -26.25 -13.12 36.74
N PHE A 31 -27.37 -13.02 37.44
CA PHE A 31 -28.12 -14.20 37.92
C PHE A 31 -29.50 -14.40 37.28
N GLY A 32 -29.92 -13.54 36.35
CA GLY A 32 -31.23 -13.63 35.69
C GLY A 32 -32.41 -13.31 36.62
N ASP A 33 -33.61 -13.17 36.05
CA ASP A 33 -34.79 -12.55 36.67
C ASP A 33 -35.43 -13.34 37.87
N SER A 34 -34.82 -14.41 38.40
CA SER A 34 -35.46 -15.23 39.46
C SER A 34 -34.48 -16.01 40.35
N VAL A 35 -33.53 -15.33 40.99
CA VAL A 35 -32.65 -15.96 42.00
C VAL A 35 -32.77 -15.21 43.33
N THR A 36 -33.52 -15.78 44.27
CA THR A 36 -33.45 -15.41 45.69
C THR A 36 -32.18 -16.03 46.30
N ILE A 37 -31.22 -15.19 46.66
CA ILE A 37 -29.98 -15.64 47.30
C ILE A 37 -30.27 -15.88 48.77
N ASN A 38 -30.48 -17.14 49.15
CA ASN A 38 -30.74 -17.51 50.56
C ASN A 38 -29.48 -17.92 51.33
N LYS A 39 -28.42 -18.35 50.63
CA LYS A 39 -27.15 -18.73 51.24
C LYS A 39 -25.98 -18.17 50.46
N PHE A 40 -24.97 -17.67 51.15
CA PHE A 40 -23.71 -17.25 50.54
C PHE A 40 -22.54 -17.57 51.47
N LYS A 41 -21.34 -17.61 50.91
CA LYS A 41 -20.11 -17.91 51.65
C LYS A 41 -19.24 -16.66 51.70
N ILE A 42 -18.81 -16.29 52.90
CA ILE A 42 -17.86 -15.21 53.12
C ILE A 42 -16.48 -15.83 53.32
N LYS A 43 -15.49 -15.34 52.57
CA LYS A 43 -14.07 -15.63 52.76
C LYS A 43 -13.31 -14.32 52.92
N VAL A 44 -12.51 -14.20 53.96
CA VAL A 44 -11.60 -13.07 54.18
C VAL A 44 -10.17 -13.59 54.12
N TRP A 45 -9.38 -12.94 53.28
CA TRP A 45 -7.97 -13.25 53.06
C TRP A 45 -7.14 -12.08 53.60
N LEU A 46 -6.09 -12.41 54.33
CA LEU A 46 -5.07 -11.49 54.79
C LEU A 46 -3.83 -11.69 53.91
N ILE A 47 -3.34 -10.60 53.34
CA ILE A 47 -2.15 -10.61 52.51
C ILE A 47 -1.06 -9.90 53.31
N THR A 48 0.00 -10.60 53.68
CA THR A 48 1.10 -10.05 54.48
C THR A 48 2.43 -10.20 53.77
N GLY A 49 3.28 -9.18 53.83
CA GLY A 49 4.68 -9.20 53.35
C GLY A 49 4.88 -8.81 51.88
N GLU A 50 6.13 -8.54 51.50
CA GLU A 50 6.53 -8.20 50.13
C GLU A 50 6.28 -9.34 49.12
N SER A 51 6.21 -10.60 49.59
CA SER A 51 5.96 -11.79 48.78
C SER A 51 4.48 -12.01 48.42
N LYS A 52 3.55 -11.17 48.90
CA LYS A 52 2.09 -11.28 48.69
C LYS A 52 1.54 -12.68 49.02
N GLU A 53 1.99 -13.26 50.13
CA GLU A 53 1.43 -14.54 50.58
C GLU A 53 0.01 -14.35 51.10
N GLU A 54 -0.93 -15.11 50.53
CA GLU A 54 -2.36 -15.06 50.86
C GLU A 54 -2.70 -16.08 51.95
N MET A 55 -3.12 -15.62 53.13
CA MET A 55 -3.62 -16.47 54.22
C MET A 55 -5.12 -16.27 54.41
N MET A 56 -5.91 -17.35 54.40
CA MET A 56 -7.35 -17.27 54.71
C MET A 56 -7.55 -17.11 56.22
N CYS A 57 -8.11 -15.98 56.65
CA CYS A 57 -8.34 -15.69 58.07
C CYS A 57 -9.76 -15.99 58.53
N PHE A 58 -10.72 -16.01 57.62
CA PHE A 58 -12.12 -16.24 57.97
C PHE A 58 -12.87 -16.92 56.82
N GLU A 59 -13.56 -18.00 57.11
CA GLU A 59 -14.55 -18.60 56.21
C GLU A 59 -15.84 -18.86 56.99
N LYS A 60 -16.97 -18.36 56.47
CA LYS A 60 -18.28 -18.66 57.07
C LYS A 60 -19.36 -18.75 56.00
N ILE A 61 -20.16 -19.81 56.07
CA ILE A 61 -21.38 -19.93 55.27
C ILE A 61 -22.49 -19.22 56.03
N VAL A 62 -23.07 -18.22 55.39
CA VAL A 62 -24.20 -17.44 55.89
C VAL A 62 -25.46 -17.94 55.23
N ASP A 63 -26.36 -18.50 56.03
CA ASP A 63 -27.70 -18.88 55.61
C ASP A 63 -28.70 -17.84 56.13
N LEU A 64 -29.19 -16.97 55.24
CA LEU A 64 -30.08 -15.87 55.58
C LEU A 64 -31.42 -16.36 56.16
N SER A 65 -31.81 -17.62 55.92
CA SER A 65 -33.03 -18.18 56.52
C SER A 65 -32.96 -18.33 58.04
N THR A 66 -31.75 -18.36 58.61
CA THR A 66 -31.52 -18.51 60.06
C THR A 66 -31.39 -17.15 60.80
N TYR A 67 -31.42 -16.04 60.05
CA TYR A 67 -31.22 -14.71 60.60
C TYR A 67 -32.54 -14.10 61.06
N ARG A 68 -32.55 -13.54 62.27
CA ARG A 68 -33.72 -12.82 62.82
C ARG A 68 -33.41 -11.35 63.02
N PHE A 69 -34.44 -10.53 62.88
CA PHE A 69 -34.37 -9.09 63.11
C PHE A 69 -34.06 -8.81 64.58
N MET A 70 -33.02 -8.02 64.84
CA MET A 70 -32.57 -7.65 66.19
C MET A 70 -32.96 -6.23 66.58
N GLY A 71 -33.20 -5.34 65.60
CA GLY A 71 -33.57 -3.96 65.83
C GLY A 71 -33.00 -2.99 64.80
N VAL A 72 -33.38 -1.73 64.91
CA VAL A 72 -33.02 -0.64 63.97
C VAL A 72 -31.63 -0.05 64.28
N SER A 73 -31.10 -0.26 65.49
CA SER A 73 -29.84 0.36 65.94
C SER A 73 -28.88 -0.67 66.55
N ILE A 74 -27.59 -0.50 66.22
CA ILE A 74 -26.51 -1.39 66.70
C ILE A 74 -26.37 -1.39 68.23
N GLY A 75 -26.77 -0.32 68.92
CA GLY A 75 -26.66 -0.21 70.38
C GLY A 75 -27.51 -1.21 71.18
N ARG A 76 -28.51 -1.86 70.56
CA ARG A 76 -29.20 -3.01 71.19
C ARG A 76 -28.40 -4.31 71.09
N LEU A 77 -27.42 -4.37 70.18
CA LEU A 77 -26.51 -5.51 69.98
C LEU A 77 -25.32 -5.47 70.97
N ASP A 78 -24.93 -4.31 71.49
CA ASP A 78 -23.77 -4.18 72.40
C ASP A 78 -23.91 -4.96 73.72
N ASN A 79 -25.14 -5.27 74.13
CA ASN A 79 -25.43 -6.05 75.34
C ASN A 79 -25.46 -7.57 75.11
N LEU A 80 -25.23 -8.04 73.88
CA LEU A 80 -25.22 -9.45 73.51
C LEU A 80 -23.78 -9.98 73.43
N ASN A 81 -23.49 -11.04 74.21
CA ASN A 81 -22.22 -11.76 74.11
C ASN A 81 -22.19 -12.58 72.83
N TYR A 82 -21.81 -11.96 71.71
CA TYR A 82 -21.61 -12.69 70.47
C TYR A 82 -20.36 -13.58 70.56
N PRO A 83 -20.45 -14.84 70.10
CA PRO A 83 -19.25 -15.63 69.92
C PRO A 83 -18.34 -14.97 68.89
N SER A 84 -17.04 -15.19 69.03
CA SER A 84 -16.04 -14.73 68.04
C SER A 84 -16.43 -15.19 66.64
N ASN A 85 -16.11 -14.41 65.62
CA ASN A 85 -16.43 -14.71 64.22
C ASN A 85 -17.95 -14.76 63.90
N SER A 86 -18.75 -14.00 64.65
CA SER A 86 -20.17 -13.74 64.34
C SER A 86 -20.33 -12.80 63.16
N VAL A 87 -21.37 -13.02 62.36
CA VAL A 87 -21.70 -12.17 61.19
C VAL A 87 -23.04 -11.52 61.46
N VAL A 88 -23.06 -10.19 61.33
CA VAL A 88 -24.26 -9.36 61.46
C VAL A 88 -24.56 -8.80 60.08
N VAL A 89 -25.81 -8.91 59.64
CA VAL A 89 -26.25 -8.35 58.35
C VAL A 89 -27.01 -7.06 58.62
N ALA A 90 -26.46 -5.95 58.16
CA ALA A 90 -27.10 -4.64 58.20
C ALA A 90 -27.82 -4.37 56.88
N THR A 91 -29.11 -4.04 56.94
CA THR A 91 -29.92 -3.57 55.81
C THR A 91 -30.42 -2.16 56.08
N ALA A 92 -31.09 -1.53 55.11
CA ALA A 92 -31.71 -0.21 55.31
C ALA A 92 -32.80 -0.21 56.41
N GLU A 93 -33.33 -1.39 56.75
CA GLU A 93 -34.45 -1.55 57.70
C GLU A 93 -33.96 -1.95 59.11
N GLY A 94 -32.71 -2.39 59.25
CA GLY A 94 -32.07 -2.67 60.54
C GLY A 94 -31.06 -3.82 60.49
N TYR A 95 -30.79 -4.41 61.65
CA TYR A 95 -29.74 -5.41 61.85
C TYR A 95 -30.33 -6.79 62.09
N TYR A 96 -29.72 -7.80 61.45
CA TYR A 96 -30.13 -9.20 61.54
C TYR A 96 -28.95 -10.07 61.99
N CYS A 97 -29.22 -11.02 62.88
CA CYS A 97 -28.22 -11.96 63.42
C CYS A 97 -28.73 -13.39 63.42
N ASN A 98 -27.82 -14.36 63.34
CA ASN A 98 -28.14 -15.77 63.52
C ASN A 98 -28.34 -16.07 65.03
N THR A 99 -29.49 -16.64 65.39
CA THR A 99 -29.87 -16.94 66.78
C THR A 99 -29.44 -18.31 67.29
N GLU A 100 -28.80 -19.15 66.46
CA GLU A 100 -28.45 -20.54 66.79
C GLU A 100 -27.06 -20.69 67.43
N VAL A 101 -26.23 -19.63 67.43
CA VAL A 101 -24.86 -19.69 67.98
C VAL A 101 -24.70 -18.66 69.10
N GLY A 102 -24.90 -19.10 70.35
CA GLY A 102 -24.44 -18.39 71.55
C GLY A 102 -25.45 -17.42 72.17
N GLY A 103 -26.08 -17.87 73.26
CA GLY A 103 -26.59 -17.06 74.38
C GLY A 103 -27.11 -15.66 74.07
N LEU A 104 -28.34 -15.55 73.56
CA LEU A 104 -29.14 -14.34 73.79
C LEU A 104 -29.18 -14.08 75.31
N PRO A 105 -28.74 -12.90 75.82
CA PRO A 105 -29.01 -12.52 77.18
C PRO A 105 -30.52 -12.52 77.37
N ARG A 106 -30.99 -13.29 78.35
CA ARG A 106 -32.28 -13.02 78.96
C ARG A 106 -32.23 -11.55 79.41
N SER A 107 -33.23 -10.78 78.99
CA SER A 107 -33.41 -9.35 79.30
C SER A 107 -32.97 -8.98 80.73
N PRO A 108 -32.34 -7.81 80.97
CA PRO A 108 -31.79 -7.42 82.28
C PRO A 108 -32.84 -7.11 83.37
N HIS A 109 -34.13 -7.32 83.13
CA HIS A 109 -35.19 -6.93 84.06
C HIS A 109 -35.68 -8.02 85.02
N PHE A 110 -35.00 -9.16 85.13
CA PHE A 110 -35.34 -10.15 86.17
C PHE A 110 -34.34 -10.10 87.33
N SER A 111 -34.49 -9.07 88.17
CA SER A 111 -33.85 -9.03 89.49
C SER A 111 -34.39 -10.19 90.34
N ARG A 112 -33.44 -10.94 90.90
CA ARG A 112 -33.66 -12.07 91.79
C ARG A 112 -34.47 -11.66 93.03
N THR A 113 -35.65 -12.21 93.17
CA THR A 113 -36.19 -12.59 94.49
C THR A 113 -36.40 -14.10 94.46
N ASN A 114 -35.70 -14.78 95.36
CA ASN A 114 -35.82 -16.22 95.61
C ASN A 114 -37.29 -16.59 95.83
N GLN A 115 -37.89 -17.28 94.88
CA GLN A 115 -39.01 -18.18 95.09
C GLN A 115 -39.02 -19.20 93.94
N LEU A 116 -39.05 -20.47 94.34
CA LEU A 116 -39.18 -21.65 93.51
C LEU A 116 -40.32 -21.48 92.49
N VAL A 117 -40.02 -21.56 91.20
CA VAL A 117 -41.03 -21.87 90.17
C VAL A 117 -40.41 -22.81 89.14
N GLU A 118 -40.66 -24.08 89.40
CA GLU A 118 -40.89 -25.16 88.44
C GLU A 118 -41.56 -24.69 87.13
N TYR A 119 -41.06 -25.21 86.00
CA TYR A 119 -41.71 -25.24 84.68
C TYR A 119 -42.27 -23.90 84.11
N LEU A 120 -41.45 -23.19 83.31
CA LEU A 120 -42.01 -22.26 82.31
C LEU A 120 -42.43 -23.03 81.03
N PRO A 121 -43.70 -22.92 80.58
CA PRO A 121 -44.22 -23.67 79.43
C PRO A 121 -43.64 -23.18 78.09
N ARG A 122 -43.67 -24.07 77.11
CA ARG A 122 -43.21 -23.93 75.71
C ARG A 122 -43.96 -22.86 74.87
N ASN A 123 -44.64 -21.88 75.48
CA ASN A 123 -45.37 -20.82 74.79
C ASN A 123 -45.22 -19.48 75.54
N SER A 124 -44.01 -18.91 75.61
CA SER A 124 -43.86 -17.51 76.03
C SER A 124 -44.33 -16.62 74.89
N LEU A 125 -45.62 -16.32 74.87
CA LEU A 125 -46.22 -15.32 73.99
C LEU A 125 -45.52 -13.99 74.27
N ILE A 126 -44.74 -13.50 73.30
CA ILE A 126 -44.16 -12.16 73.37
C ILE A 126 -45.32 -11.20 73.13
N GLU A 127 -45.80 -10.52 74.18
CA GLU A 127 -46.66 -9.35 74.02
C GLU A 127 -45.84 -8.22 73.39
N VAL A 128 -45.92 -8.10 72.07
CA VAL A 128 -45.44 -6.93 71.33
C VAL A 128 -46.60 -5.95 71.25
N SER A 129 -46.36 -4.68 71.55
CA SER A 129 -47.39 -3.65 71.41
C SER A 129 -47.88 -3.62 69.95
N LYS A 130 -49.20 -3.51 69.71
CA LYS A 130 -49.75 -3.43 68.33
C LYS A 130 -49.17 -2.26 67.51
N SER A 131 -48.57 -1.28 68.17
CA SER A 131 -47.83 -0.16 67.61
C SER A 131 -46.43 -0.51 67.08
N GLU A 132 -45.83 -1.62 67.50
CA GLU A 132 -44.49 -2.08 67.08
C GLU A 132 -44.55 -3.20 66.03
N VAL A 133 -45.73 -3.75 65.76
CA VAL A 133 -45.97 -4.70 64.66
C VAL A 133 -46.48 -3.91 63.45
N GLY A 134 -45.56 -3.36 62.66
CA GLY A 134 -45.92 -2.86 61.33
C GLY A 134 -46.47 -4.00 60.48
N GLU A 135 -47.50 -3.74 59.68
CA GLU A 135 -47.99 -4.71 58.69
C GLU A 135 -46.81 -5.16 57.82
N SER A 136 -46.58 -6.48 57.73
CA SER A 136 -45.39 -7.09 57.09
C SER A 136 -45.25 -6.79 55.58
N CYS A 137 -46.10 -5.94 55.00
CA CYS A 137 -45.98 -5.31 53.71
C CYS A 137 -47.02 -4.19 53.60
N SER A 138 -46.62 -2.92 53.71
CA SER A 138 -47.52 -1.78 53.44
C SER A 138 -47.89 -1.75 51.95
N LEU A 139 -49.16 -1.46 51.63
CA LEU A 139 -49.66 -1.28 50.26
C LEU A 139 -48.83 -0.26 49.46
N GLU A 140 -48.33 0.78 50.13
CA GLU A 140 -47.45 1.79 49.52
C GLU A 140 -46.13 1.20 49.04
N TYR A 141 -45.56 0.26 49.80
CA TYR A 141 -44.32 -0.43 49.43
C TYR A 141 -44.52 -1.33 48.20
N LEU A 142 -45.64 -2.06 48.14
CA LEU A 142 -46.00 -2.89 46.99
C LEU A 142 -46.24 -2.06 45.73
N ASN A 143 -46.93 -0.92 45.85
CA ASN A 143 -47.13 -0.01 44.71
C ASN A 143 -45.80 0.58 44.22
N LYS A 144 -44.90 0.98 45.12
CA LYS A 144 -43.57 1.46 44.75
C LYS A 144 -42.75 0.38 44.04
N MET A 145 -42.87 -0.88 44.46
CA MET A 145 -42.20 -2.01 43.79
C MET A 145 -42.77 -2.23 42.38
N LEU A 146 -44.09 -2.15 42.22
CA LEU A 146 -44.75 -2.27 40.92
C LEU A 146 -44.33 -1.14 39.97
N ASP A 147 -44.28 0.11 40.45
CA ASP A 147 -43.81 1.26 39.67
C ASP A 147 -42.35 1.09 39.23
N GLN A 148 -41.49 0.58 40.12
CA GLN A 148 -40.11 0.26 39.79
C GLN A 148 -40.02 -0.83 38.72
N GLN A 149 -40.85 -1.87 38.81
CA GLN A 149 -40.92 -2.93 37.82
C GLN A 149 -41.36 -2.40 36.45
N GLN A 150 -42.40 -1.56 36.40
CA GLN A 150 -42.87 -0.92 35.17
C GLN A 150 -41.84 0.04 34.56
N ARG A 151 -41.09 0.77 35.40
CA ARG A 151 -39.99 1.62 34.94
C ARG A 151 -38.85 0.80 34.36
N LEU A 152 -38.52 -0.34 34.96
CA LEU A 152 -37.50 -1.26 34.47
C LEU A 152 -37.89 -1.89 33.12
N THR A 153 -39.14 -2.33 32.95
CA THR A 153 -39.62 -2.86 31.67
C THR A 153 -39.56 -1.80 30.57
N SER A 154 -40.02 -0.58 30.87
CA SER A 154 -39.95 0.57 29.94
C SER A 154 -38.51 0.91 29.54
N LEU A 155 -37.57 0.85 30.50
CA LEU A 155 -36.15 1.07 30.23
C LEU A 155 -35.56 -0.05 29.34
N ARG A 156 -35.93 -1.31 29.58
CA ARG A 156 -35.50 -2.46 28.77
C ARG A 156 -35.94 -2.29 27.31
N GLU A 157 -37.16 -1.82 27.05
CA GLU A 157 -37.64 -1.54 25.69
C GLU A 157 -36.89 -0.38 25.02
N LYS A 158 -36.61 0.70 25.76
CA LYS A 158 -35.79 1.82 25.27
C LYS A 158 -34.37 1.37 24.91
N VAL A 159 -33.74 0.53 25.72
CA VAL A 159 -32.42 -0.03 25.41
C VAL A 159 -32.48 -0.92 24.17
N LYS A 160 -33.53 -1.72 24.00
CA LYS A 160 -33.71 -2.57 22.80
C LYS A 160 -33.86 -1.73 21.53
N THR A 161 -34.66 -0.67 21.57
CA THR A 161 -34.86 0.23 20.42
C THR A 161 -33.58 0.99 20.07
N GLN A 162 -32.87 1.54 21.06
CA GLN A 162 -31.56 2.18 20.86
C GLN A 162 -30.53 1.22 20.27
N LYS A 163 -30.45 -0.04 20.75
CA LYS A 163 -29.56 -1.05 20.17
C LYS A 163 -29.86 -1.30 18.68
N ALA A 164 -31.15 -1.40 18.32
CA ALA A 164 -31.56 -1.58 16.93
C ALA A 164 -31.17 -0.38 16.05
N GLU A 165 -31.35 0.85 16.55
CA GLU A 165 -30.99 2.07 15.83
C GLU A 165 -29.47 2.21 15.63
N ILE A 166 -28.67 1.89 16.66
CA ILE A 166 -27.21 1.84 16.57
C ILE A 166 -26.78 0.82 15.50
N GLN A 167 -27.40 -0.36 15.48
CA GLN A 167 -27.08 -1.40 14.50
C GLN A 167 -27.45 -0.99 13.07
N ALA A 168 -28.62 -0.36 12.87
CA ALA A 168 -29.03 0.18 11.57
C ALA A 168 -28.05 1.25 11.08
N THR A 169 -27.62 2.15 11.97
CA THR A 169 -26.64 3.20 11.65
C THR A 169 -25.27 2.62 11.28
N ARG A 170 -24.80 1.61 12.02
CA ARG A 170 -23.56 0.89 11.70
C ARG A 170 -23.58 0.24 10.33
N LEU A 171 -24.69 -0.40 9.95
CA LEU A 171 -24.84 -1.01 8.62
C LEU A 171 -24.78 0.05 7.50
N LYS A 172 -25.45 1.20 7.68
CA LYS A 172 -25.39 2.32 6.74
C LYS A 172 -23.96 2.87 6.61
N MET A 173 -23.25 3.07 7.73
CA MET A 173 -21.87 3.54 7.73
C MET A 173 -20.91 2.56 7.06
N ALA A 174 -21.09 1.26 7.26
CA ALA A 174 -20.26 0.23 6.62
C ALA A 174 -20.38 0.28 5.08
N GLY A 175 -21.58 0.50 4.55
CA GLY A 175 -21.78 0.71 3.11
C GLY A 175 -21.09 1.98 2.59
N SER A 176 -21.18 3.08 3.33
CA SER A 176 -20.49 4.34 3.00
C SER A 176 -18.96 4.18 3.01
N LEU A 177 -18.42 3.49 4.01
CA LEU A 177 -16.98 3.25 4.14
C LEU A 177 -16.43 2.44 2.96
N LYS A 178 -17.11 1.37 2.55
CA LYS A 178 -16.75 0.58 1.36
C LYS A 178 -16.72 1.44 0.08
N LYS A 179 -17.69 2.33 -0.10
CA LYS A 179 -17.72 3.27 -1.24
C LYS A 179 -16.54 4.25 -1.17
N LYS A 180 -16.21 4.77 0.01
CA LYS A 180 -15.07 5.67 0.22
C LYS A 180 -13.73 5.00 -0.09
N GLU A 181 -13.56 3.74 0.32
CA GLU A 181 -12.39 2.94 -0.03
C GLU A 181 -12.28 2.68 -1.54
N GLN A 182 -13.38 2.32 -2.20
CA GLN A 182 -13.42 2.16 -3.66
C GLN A 182 -13.05 3.45 -4.39
N LEU A 183 -13.59 4.58 -3.94
CA LEU A 183 -13.28 5.90 -4.50
C LEU A 183 -11.80 6.26 -4.31
N SER A 184 -11.23 5.96 -3.15
CA SER A 184 -9.78 6.15 -2.90
C SER A 184 -8.93 5.27 -3.83
N ARG A 185 -9.28 4.00 -4.00
CA ARG A 185 -8.58 3.08 -4.92
C ARG A 185 -8.66 3.57 -6.37
N LEU A 186 -9.84 4.00 -6.80
CA LEU A 186 -10.05 4.55 -8.15
C LEU A 186 -9.24 5.83 -8.37
N LYS A 187 -9.18 6.74 -7.39
CA LYS A 187 -8.35 7.96 -7.49
C LYS A 187 -6.87 7.62 -7.71
N VAL A 188 -6.31 6.71 -6.93
CA VAL A 188 -4.92 6.25 -7.10
C VAL A 188 -4.74 5.62 -8.48
N ARG A 189 -5.68 4.79 -8.94
CA ARG A 189 -5.62 4.18 -10.27
C ARG A 189 -5.64 5.22 -11.38
N VAL A 190 -6.47 6.25 -11.27
CA VAL A 190 -6.57 7.34 -12.25
C VAL A 190 -5.25 8.12 -12.32
N GLU A 191 -4.66 8.47 -11.17
CA GLU A 191 -3.37 9.18 -11.16
C GLU A 191 -2.24 8.34 -11.75
N LEU A 192 -2.18 7.04 -11.43
CA LEU A 192 -1.20 6.15 -12.05
C LEU A 192 -1.38 6.07 -13.58
N LEU A 193 -2.63 6.00 -14.07
CA LEU A 193 -2.90 5.98 -15.50
C LEU A 193 -2.51 7.30 -16.19
N LYS A 194 -2.73 8.44 -15.53
CA LYS A 194 -2.28 9.74 -16.05
C LYS A 194 -0.76 9.80 -16.16
N GLN A 195 -0.04 9.32 -15.15
CA GLN A 195 1.42 9.27 -15.17
C GLN A 195 1.92 8.37 -16.32
N GLN A 196 1.39 7.15 -16.43
CA GLN A 196 1.74 6.23 -17.52
C GLN A 196 1.46 6.83 -18.90
N LEU A 197 0.35 7.55 -19.04
CA LEU A 197 -0.01 8.22 -20.29
C LEU A 197 0.97 9.36 -20.62
N ALA A 198 1.39 10.16 -19.63
CA ALA A 198 2.38 11.21 -19.81
C ALA A 198 3.74 10.62 -20.26
N GLU A 199 4.21 9.57 -19.59
CA GLU A 199 5.46 8.87 -19.96
C GLU A 199 5.40 8.33 -21.40
N LYS A 200 4.28 7.69 -21.78
CA LYS A 200 4.10 7.16 -23.14
C LYS A 200 4.05 8.27 -24.19
N ARG A 201 3.43 9.42 -23.89
CA ARG A 201 3.45 10.60 -24.78
C ARG A 201 4.86 11.14 -24.97
N GLU A 202 5.64 11.26 -23.89
CA GLU A 202 7.01 11.75 -23.98
C GLU A 202 7.89 10.83 -24.85
N ILE A 203 7.77 9.51 -24.68
CA ILE A 203 8.47 8.52 -25.51
C ILE A 203 8.04 8.66 -26.97
N PHE A 204 6.73 8.73 -27.23
CA PHE A 204 6.19 8.90 -28.57
C PHE A 204 6.74 10.16 -29.25
N GLU A 205 6.76 11.29 -28.55
CA GLU A 205 7.31 12.54 -29.09
C GLU A 205 8.82 12.43 -29.38
N LYS A 206 9.59 11.75 -28.53
CA LYS A 206 11.02 11.51 -28.77
C LYS A 206 11.23 10.68 -30.04
N GLU A 207 10.48 9.59 -30.21
CA GLU A 207 10.56 8.75 -31.41
C GLU A 207 10.07 9.49 -32.66
N ASN A 208 8.99 10.26 -32.56
CA ASN A 208 8.50 11.08 -33.66
C ASN A 208 9.54 12.13 -34.10
N ARG A 209 10.20 12.80 -33.15
CA ARG A 209 11.31 13.73 -33.45
C ARG A 209 12.47 13.03 -34.16
N LYS A 210 12.81 11.78 -33.80
CA LYS A 210 13.83 11.00 -34.50
C LYS A 210 13.40 10.66 -35.93
N LEU A 211 12.15 10.23 -36.11
CA LEU A 211 11.59 9.93 -37.43
C LEU A 211 11.63 11.14 -38.36
N VAL A 212 11.19 12.31 -37.88
CA VAL A 212 11.23 13.55 -38.68
C VAL A 212 12.67 13.91 -39.08
N LYS A 213 13.63 13.78 -38.17
CA LYS A 213 15.06 14.01 -38.49
C LYS A 213 15.59 13.03 -39.54
N LEU A 214 15.26 11.75 -39.40
CA LEU A 214 15.69 10.72 -40.35
C LEU A 214 15.08 10.96 -41.72
N GLN A 215 13.80 11.32 -41.78
CA GLN A 215 13.11 11.65 -43.03
C GLN A 215 13.73 12.90 -43.69
N GLY A 216 14.07 13.92 -42.91
CA GLY A 216 14.80 15.10 -43.41
C GLY A 216 16.15 14.71 -44.04
N SER A 217 16.96 13.91 -43.33
CA SER A 217 18.25 13.42 -43.84
C SER A 217 18.11 12.55 -45.09
N LEU A 218 17.09 11.70 -45.16
CA LEU A 218 16.79 10.89 -46.35
C LEU A 218 16.42 11.77 -47.54
N ASN A 219 15.59 12.79 -47.35
CA ASN A 219 15.21 13.72 -48.41
C ASN A 219 16.41 14.52 -48.93
N GLU A 220 17.29 14.98 -48.04
CA GLU A 220 18.56 15.63 -48.42
C GLU A 220 19.45 14.69 -49.22
N ARG A 221 19.60 13.44 -48.76
CA ARG A 221 20.36 12.41 -49.49
C ARG A 221 19.74 12.12 -50.86
N GLU A 222 18.41 12.02 -50.95
CA GLU A 222 17.71 11.82 -52.23
C GLU A 222 17.97 13.00 -53.19
N ALA A 223 17.90 14.24 -52.69
CA ALA A 223 18.20 15.43 -53.49
C ALA A 223 19.65 15.44 -54.00
N THR A 224 20.62 15.14 -53.14
CA THR A 224 22.03 15.05 -53.56
C THR A 224 22.27 13.96 -54.61
N LEU A 225 21.63 12.80 -54.47
CA LEU A 225 21.71 11.72 -55.46
C LEU A 225 21.06 12.10 -56.79
N LYS A 226 19.91 12.80 -56.76
CA LYS A 226 19.26 13.32 -57.98
C LYS A 226 20.15 14.31 -58.71
N ASN A 227 20.77 15.24 -57.99
CA ASN A 227 21.70 16.21 -58.56
C ASN A 227 22.92 15.50 -59.16
N GLY A 228 23.55 14.60 -58.39
CA GLY A 228 24.68 13.81 -58.86
C GLY A 228 24.36 12.97 -60.11
N LYS A 229 23.15 12.40 -60.19
CA LYS A 229 22.68 11.73 -61.40
C LYS A 229 22.58 12.67 -62.60
N SER A 230 22.05 13.88 -62.40
CA SER A 230 21.95 14.89 -63.47
C SER A 230 23.34 15.31 -63.97
N ASP A 231 24.29 15.53 -63.07
CA ASP A 231 25.66 15.91 -63.43
C ASP A 231 26.38 14.79 -64.17
N LEU A 232 26.19 13.53 -63.74
CA LEU A 232 26.75 12.37 -64.41
C LEU A 232 26.19 12.22 -65.84
N LEU A 233 24.89 12.43 -66.04
CA LEU A 233 24.27 12.41 -67.38
C LEU A 233 24.83 13.52 -68.28
N LYS A 234 25.06 14.72 -67.76
CA LYS A 234 25.69 15.81 -68.52
C LYS A 234 27.13 15.45 -68.88
N SER A 235 27.90 14.92 -67.93
CA SER A 235 29.28 14.50 -68.18
C SER A 235 29.37 13.40 -69.23
N GLN A 236 28.40 12.47 -69.23
CA GLN A 236 28.30 11.42 -70.23
C GLN A 236 28.01 12.01 -71.62
N SER A 237 27.04 12.93 -71.73
CA SER A 237 26.74 13.63 -73.00
C SER A 237 27.96 14.38 -73.54
N ASN A 238 28.67 15.11 -72.68
CA ASN A 238 29.87 15.84 -73.07
C ASN A 238 30.97 14.89 -73.55
N PHE A 239 31.16 13.75 -72.87
CA PHE A 239 32.11 12.73 -73.30
C PHE A 239 31.76 12.15 -74.67
N ASP A 240 30.48 11.86 -74.91
CA ASP A 240 30.00 11.34 -76.20
C ASP A 240 30.23 12.36 -77.33
N GLU A 241 30.00 13.65 -77.06
CA GLU A 241 30.30 14.75 -77.98
C GLU A 241 31.81 14.88 -78.26
N ASP A 242 32.64 14.89 -77.22
CA ASP A 242 34.10 14.97 -77.35
C ASP A 242 34.67 13.78 -78.13
N HIS A 243 34.13 12.58 -77.86
CA HIS A 243 34.49 11.37 -78.58
C HIS A 243 34.12 11.46 -80.06
N LEU A 244 32.93 11.98 -80.38
CA LEU A 244 32.51 12.20 -81.77
C LEU A 244 33.43 13.21 -82.47
N MET A 245 33.75 14.33 -81.81
CA MET A 245 34.66 15.35 -82.33
C MET A 245 36.06 14.81 -82.56
N PHE A 246 36.56 13.96 -81.65
CA PHE A 246 37.83 13.27 -81.81
C PHE A 246 37.82 12.38 -83.07
N LEU A 247 36.78 11.57 -83.26
CA LEU A 247 36.67 10.71 -84.45
C LEU A 247 36.65 11.52 -85.75
N GLN A 248 35.92 12.63 -85.78
CA GLN A 248 35.87 13.53 -86.95
C GLN A 248 37.25 14.13 -87.26
N ARG A 249 37.97 14.64 -86.24
CA ARG A 249 39.33 15.19 -86.41
C ARG A 249 40.31 14.12 -86.88
N ARG A 250 40.23 12.91 -86.32
CA ARG A 250 41.05 11.77 -86.75
C ARG A 250 40.81 11.44 -88.22
N ASP A 251 39.55 11.41 -88.66
CA ASP A 251 39.21 11.15 -90.06
C ASP A 251 39.70 12.27 -90.99
N GLN A 252 39.58 13.54 -90.58
CA GLN A 252 40.14 14.67 -91.32
C GLN A 252 41.67 14.57 -91.45
N LEU A 253 42.37 14.20 -90.37
CA LEU A 253 43.81 13.99 -90.39
C LEU A 253 44.20 12.88 -91.38
N ILE A 254 43.49 11.74 -91.37
CA ILE A 254 43.75 10.65 -92.32
C ILE A 254 43.52 11.10 -93.77
N LYS A 255 42.44 11.86 -94.02
CA LYS A 255 42.13 12.40 -95.36
C LYS A 255 43.23 13.36 -95.85
N THR A 256 43.63 14.32 -95.02
CA THR A 256 44.68 15.29 -95.34
C THR A 256 46.04 14.61 -95.54
N GLN A 257 46.40 13.65 -94.69
CA GLN A 257 47.62 12.86 -94.85
C GLN A 257 47.65 12.12 -96.19
N ARG A 258 46.54 11.51 -96.62
CA ARG A 258 46.44 10.87 -97.94
C ARG A 258 46.60 11.87 -99.09
N GLN A 259 45.97 13.05 -98.98
CA GLN A 259 46.09 14.11 -99.99
C GLN A 259 47.53 14.62 -100.10
N LEU A 260 48.21 14.86 -98.97
CA LEU A 260 49.61 15.26 -98.95
C LEU A 260 50.52 14.20 -99.55
N TYR A 261 50.32 12.93 -99.20
CA TYR A 261 51.09 11.82 -99.77
C TYR A 261 50.88 11.72 -101.29
N LEU A 262 49.64 11.86 -101.77
CA LEU A 262 49.36 11.88 -103.20
C LEU A 262 50.05 13.07 -103.88
N ARG A 263 49.91 14.29 -103.34
CA ARG A 263 50.53 15.50 -103.91
C ARG A 263 52.05 15.39 -103.93
N GLN A 264 52.65 14.83 -102.89
CA GLN A 264 54.09 14.56 -102.83
C GLN A 264 54.51 13.62 -103.98
N ARG A 265 53.78 12.53 -104.21
CA ARG A 265 54.07 11.61 -105.33
C ARG A 265 53.89 12.30 -106.68
N THR A 266 52.84 13.10 -106.84
CA THR A 266 52.62 13.88 -108.06
C THR A 266 53.76 14.88 -108.31
N LEU A 267 54.18 15.63 -107.29
CA LEU A 267 55.33 16.55 -107.38
C LEU A 267 56.62 15.82 -107.74
N ILE A 268 56.90 14.68 -107.10
CA ILE A 268 58.08 13.86 -107.43
C ILE A 268 58.00 13.40 -108.89
N SER A 269 56.82 13.00 -109.37
CA SER A 269 56.61 12.61 -110.77
C SER A 269 56.82 13.80 -111.72
N GLU A 270 56.21 14.96 -111.45
CA GLU A 270 56.37 16.20 -112.23
C GLU A 270 57.84 16.64 -112.30
N LEU A 271 58.55 16.61 -111.16
CA LEU A 271 59.98 16.92 -111.08
C LEU A 271 60.81 15.89 -111.85
N SER A 272 60.51 14.60 -111.74
CA SER A 272 61.22 13.56 -112.50
C SER A 272 61.03 13.70 -114.01
N GLN A 273 59.86 14.16 -114.47
CA GLN A 273 59.59 14.44 -115.88
C GLN A 273 60.28 15.70 -116.39
N THR A 274 60.28 16.77 -115.57
CA THR A 274 60.89 18.05 -115.95
C THR A 274 62.41 17.97 -115.89
N PHE A 275 62.95 17.36 -114.84
CA PHE A 275 64.37 17.22 -114.57
C PHE A 275 64.78 15.74 -114.65
N CYS A 276 64.66 15.15 -115.85
CA CYS A 276 65.13 13.80 -116.11
C CYS A 276 66.65 13.74 -115.96
N ILE A 277 67.14 13.10 -114.88
CA ILE A 277 68.56 12.75 -114.78
C ILE A 277 68.80 11.57 -115.74
N GLN A 278 69.56 11.80 -116.80
CA GLN A 278 69.93 10.78 -117.77
C GLN A 278 71.45 10.53 -117.69
N GLN A 279 71.85 9.27 -117.76
CA GLN A 279 73.27 8.92 -117.87
C GLN A 279 73.59 8.75 -119.36
N MET A 280 74.29 9.73 -119.93
CA MET A 280 74.81 9.66 -121.29
C MET A 280 76.33 9.74 -121.22
N ASN A 281 77.02 8.77 -121.82
CA ASN A 281 78.47 8.77 -122.00
C ASN A 281 79.26 9.07 -120.71
N ASP A 282 79.02 8.30 -119.65
CA ASP A 282 79.71 8.45 -118.35
C ASP A 282 79.60 9.85 -117.70
N ALA A 283 78.49 10.57 -117.92
CA ALA A 283 78.14 11.75 -117.13
C ALA A 283 76.63 11.81 -116.88
N TYR A 284 76.22 12.26 -115.69
CA TYR A 284 74.82 12.53 -115.39
C TYR A 284 74.41 13.92 -115.90
N THR A 285 73.37 13.99 -116.72
CA THR A 285 72.81 15.24 -117.30
C THR A 285 71.39 15.47 -116.81
N ILE A 286 70.99 16.75 -116.66
CA ILE A 286 69.60 17.16 -116.44
C ILE A 286 69.21 18.13 -117.55
N CYS A 287 68.14 17.84 -118.30
CA CYS A 287 67.68 18.67 -119.42
C CYS A 287 68.83 19.03 -120.40
N ASP A 288 69.67 18.05 -120.73
CA ASP A 288 70.85 18.18 -121.61
C ASP A 288 71.97 19.11 -121.08
N VAL A 289 71.91 19.52 -119.81
CA VAL A 289 72.99 20.22 -119.11
C VAL A 289 73.74 19.24 -118.21
N THR A 290 75.07 19.18 -118.34
CA THR A 290 75.91 18.35 -117.49
C THR A 290 75.84 18.81 -116.04
N LEU A 291 75.61 17.86 -115.13
CA LEU A 291 75.57 18.18 -113.71
C LEU A 291 76.98 18.57 -113.23
N PRO A 292 77.12 19.68 -112.48
CA PRO A 292 78.35 19.95 -111.75
C PRO A 292 78.60 18.78 -110.78
N ASN A 293 79.70 18.04 -110.99
CA ASN A 293 80.10 16.81 -110.26
C ASN A 293 79.34 15.51 -110.61
N GLY A 294 78.82 15.36 -111.83
CA GLY A 294 78.08 14.18 -112.29
C GLY A 294 78.91 13.02 -112.89
N ASP A 295 80.23 12.99 -112.72
CA ASP A 295 81.07 11.90 -113.25
C ASP A 295 80.92 10.61 -112.41
N PRO A 296 80.59 9.45 -113.00
CA PRO A 296 80.54 8.16 -112.33
C PRO A 296 81.95 7.58 -112.25
N LEU A 297 82.88 8.27 -111.59
CA LEU A 297 84.14 7.68 -111.11
C LEU A 297 84.91 8.71 -110.27
N GLU A 298 84.53 8.81 -109.00
CA GLU A 298 85.46 8.37 -107.97
C GLU A 298 84.68 7.55 -106.93
N THR A 299 84.84 6.24 -107.00
CA THR A 299 84.81 5.36 -105.81
C THR A 299 85.98 5.75 -104.90
N GLY A 300 85.91 6.96 -104.36
CA GLY A 300 86.66 7.40 -103.21
C GLY A 300 85.98 6.84 -101.97
N LYS A 301 86.68 5.94 -101.29
CA LYS A 301 86.33 5.49 -99.95
C LYS A 301 86.04 6.69 -99.05
N ASP A 302 85.18 6.43 -98.06
CA ASP A 302 85.00 7.22 -96.84
C ASP A 302 84.02 8.41 -96.89
N SER A 303 82.74 8.12 -96.64
CA SER A 303 82.07 8.52 -95.37
C SER A 303 80.53 8.55 -95.52
N LEU A 304 79.91 7.45 -95.09
CA LEU A 304 78.67 7.56 -94.30
C LEU A 304 78.99 8.36 -93.02
N PRO A 305 78.09 9.20 -92.49
CA PRO A 305 76.71 8.79 -92.26
C PRO A 305 75.62 9.84 -92.52
N TYR A 306 74.51 9.36 -93.05
CA TYR A 306 73.19 9.84 -92.64
C TYR A 306 73.00 9.54 -91.15
N SER A 307 72.70 10.56 -90.35
CA SER A 307 71.84 10.40 -89.18
C SER A 307 70.95 11.63 -89.04
N ARG A 308 69.77 11.56 -89.67
CA ARG A 308 68.59 12.32 -89.24
C ARG A 308 68.09 11.65 -87.97
N LYS A 309 68.06 12.38 -86.86
CA LYS A 309 67.26 12.02 -85.70
C LYS A 309 65.90 12.72 -85.83
N PHE A 310 64.84 11.90 -85.90
CA PHE A 310 63.53 12.23 -85.33
C PHE A 310 63.62 12.05 -83.81
#